data_AF-A0A2S5JCL6-F1
#
_entry.id   AF-A0A2S5JCL6-F1
#
_cell.length_a   1.000
_cell.length_b   1.000
_cell.length_c   1.000
_cell.angle_alpha   90.00
_cell.angle_beta   90.00
_cell.angle_gamma   90.00
#
_symmetry.space_group_name_H-M   'P 1'
#
loop_
_entity.id
_entity.type
_entity.pdbx_description
1 polymer ?
#
loop_
_entity_poly.entity_id
_entity_poly.type
_entity_poly.pdbx_seq_one_letter_code
_entity_poly.pdbx_strand_id
1 'polypeptide(L)'
;MNTAFARLDQIAPFIHISSSALFIAVQLSIVIFAKYFFKNIEQNPNLYKTILKEFGYFVKLELAAIFILCISGVFAAFTGKIRISDPMVEAIMLTKWALLAFILLNIVYMWYKFGKAKKAFSSGDLLSVHENFVLIIYYFTPLNIVLSFISIYLGVAFRGFQ
;
A
#
# COMPACT_ATOMS: atom_id res chain seq x y z
N MET A 1 -10.90 -2.31 38.84
CA MET A 1 -10.28 -1.13 38.21
C MET A 1 -8.99 -1.59 37.55
N ASN A 2 -8.98 -1.80 36.22
CA ASN A 2 -7.77 -2.23 35.49
C ASN A 2 -7.03 -0.98 34.98
N THR A 3 -5.95 -0.62 35.68
CA THR A 3 -5.13 0.59 35.48
C THR A 3 -3.97 0.39 34.48
N ALA A 4 -4.03 -0.64 33.63
CA ALA A 4 -2.97 -0.89 32.66
C ALA A 4 -2.99 0.13 31.52
N PHE A 5 -1.90 0.89 31.38
CA PHE A 5 -1.67 1.86 30.28
C PHE A 5 -1.69 1.24 28.88
N ALA A 6 -1.50 -0.07 28.79
CA ALA A 6 -1.38 -0.83 27.56
C ALA A 6 -2.51 -1.86 27.44
N ARG A 7 -3.73 -1.40 27.15
CA ARG A 7 -4.86 -2.31 26.92
C ARG A 7 -4.87 -2.82 25.48
N LEU A 8 -5.24 -4.08 25.28
CA LEU A 8 -5.29 -4.70 23.94
C LEU A 8 -6.23 -3.98 22.98
N ASP A 9 -7.33 -3.43 23.49
CA ASP A 9 -8.30 -2.64 22.71
C ASP A 9 -7.78 -1.25 22.30
N GLN A 10 -6.67 -0.78 22.88
CA GLN A 10 -5.96 0.43 22.46
C GLN A 10 -4.75 0.10 21.58
N ILE A 11 -4.04 -0.99 21.89
CA ILE A 11 -2.82 -1.42 21.17
C ILE A 11 -3.15 -1.91 19.77
N ALA A 12 -4.13 -2.80 19.60
CA ALA A 12 -4.41 -3.39 18.29
C ALA A 12 -4.77 -2.32 17.24
N PRO A 13 -5.63 -1.33 17.57
CA PRO A 13 -5.94 -0.28 16.63
C PRO A 13 -4.76 0.68 16.38
N PHE A 14 -3.86 0.88 17.35
CA PHE A 14 -2.60 1.62 17.16
C PHE A 14 -1.68 0.90 16.17
N ILE A 15 -1.41 -0.38 16.38
CA ILE A 15 -0.56 -1.20 15.49
C ILE A 15 -1.10 -1.18 14.06
N HIS A 16 -2.42 -1.29 13.88
CA HIS A 16 -3.01 -1.26 12.56
C HIS A 16 -2.83 0.09 11.85
N ILE A 17 -3.07 1.22 12.54
CA ILE A 17 -2.84 2.56 11.95
C ILE A 17 -1.36 2.75 11.61
N SER A 18 -0.44 2.36 12.51
CA SER A 18 1.00 2.43 12.25
C SER A 18 1.41 1.58 11.04
N SER A 19 0.80 0.40 10.88
CA SER A 19 1.03 -0.47 9.71
C SER A 19 0.54 0.17 8.41
N SER A 20 -0.62 0.84 8.43
CA SER A 20 -1.12 1.62 7.28
C SER A 20 -0.19 2.77 6.93
N ALA A 21 0.33 3.49 7.93
CA ALA A 21 1.30 4.57 7.71
C ALA A 21 2.62 4.05 7.11
N LEU A 22 3.12 2.90 7.58
CA LEU A 22 4.28 2.23 7.00
C LEU A 22 4.03 1.85 5.52
N PHE A 23 2.87 1.29 5.22
CA PHE A 23 2.50 0.94 3.84
C PHE A 23 2.49 2.18 2.92
N ILE A 24 1.91 3.30 3.37
CA ILE A 24 1.94 4.56 2.63
C ILE A 24 3.38 5.08 2.46
N ALA A 25 4.23 4.97 3.48
CA ALA A 25 5.63 5.40 3.39
C ALA A 25 6.41 4.60 2.34
N VAL A 26 6.18 3.28 2.25
CA VAL A 26 6.76 2.44 1.19
C VAL A 26 6.29 2.91 -0.19
N GLN A 27 5.00 3.20 -0.37
CA GLN A 27 4.45 3.73 -1.63
C GLN A 27 5.05 5.11 -1.99
N LEU A 28 5.21 6.01 -1.03
CA LEU A 28 5.82 7.32 -1.26
C LEU A 28 7.28 7.21 -1.67
N SER A 29 8.02 6.24 -1.13
CA SER A 29 9.43 6.04 -1.48
C SER A 29 9.65 5.83 -2.97
N ILE A 30 8.77 5.07 -3.64
CA ILE A 30 8.92 4.81 -5.08
C ILE A 30 8.52 6.01 -5.94
N VAL A 31 7.53 6.80 -5.52
CA VAL A 31 7.15 8.05 -6.20
C VAL A 31 8.31 9.06 -6.15
N ILE A 32 8.92 9.22 -4.98
CA ILE A 32 10.08 10.10 -4.79
C ILE A 32 11.26 9.59 -5.62
N PHE A 33 11.59 8.30 -5.52
CA PHE A 33 12.64 7.68 -6.32
C PHE A 33 12.43 7.94 -7.82
N ALA A 34 11.23 7.67 -8.33
CA ALA A 34 10.93 7.85 -9.74
C ALA A 34 11.08 9.31 -10.20
N LYS A 35 10.63 10.28 -9.40
CA LYS A 35 10.74 11.70 -9.73
C LYS A 35 12.19 12.13 -10.01
N TYR A 36 13.16 11.58 -9.30
CA TYR A 36 14.57 11.90 -9.51
C TYR A 36 15.21 11.07 -10.62
N PHE A 37 14.88 9.78 -10.74
CA PHE A 37 15.55 8.86 -11.66
C PHE A 37 14.93 8.82 -13.07
N PHE A 38 13.62 9.04 -13.21
CA PHE A 38 12.96 9.08 -14.52
C PHE A 38 13.19 10.39 -15.27
N LYS A 39 13.40 11.50 -14.55
CA LYS A 39 13.64 12.81 -15.16
C LYS A 39 14.88 12.83 -16.08
N ASN A 40 15.89 12.03 -15.77
CA ASN A 40 17.17 12.02 -16.48
C ASN A 40 17.37 10.75 -17.35
N ILE A 41 16.31 9.99 -17.58
CA ILE A 41 16.42 8.64 -18.15
C ILE A 41 16.87 8.62 -19.61
N GLU A 42 16.48 9.65 -20.38
CA GLU A 42 16.88 9.82 -21.79
C GLU A 42 18.38 10.07 -21.94
N GLN A 43 19.02 10.66 -20.92
CA GLN A 43 20.44 11.01 -20.95
C GLN A 43 21.34 9.83 -20.57
N ASN A 44 20.82 8.79 -19.93
CA ASN A 44 21.62 7.65 -19.49
C ASN A 44 20.79 6.34 -19.42
N PRO A 45 20.69 5.58 -20.54
CA PRO A 45 19.93 4.33 -20.60
C PRO A 45 20.34 3.26 -19.59
N ASN A 46 21.57 3.31 -19.05
CA ASN A 46 22.01 2.41 -17.98
C ASN A 46 21.20 2.59 -16.68
N LEU A 47 20.51 3.73 -16.52
CA LEU A 47 19.58 3.99 -15.41
C LEU A 47 18.44 2.97 -15.34
N TYR A 48 17.99 2.41 -16.47
CA TYR A 48 16.93 1.40 -16.47
C TYR A 48 17.30 0.15 -15.67
N LYS A 49 18.57 -0.26 -15.72
CA LYS A 49 19.07 -1.40 -14.93
C LYS A 49 18.98 -1.12 -13.44
N THR A 50 19.35 0.09 -13.03
CA THR A 50 19.25 0.55 -11.63
C THR A 50 17.78 0.63 -11.19
N ILE A 51 16.92 1.23 -12.01
CA ILE A 51 15.48 1.34 -11.73
C ILE A 51 14.85 -0.05 -11.54
N LEU A 52 15.14 -1.02 -12.41
CA LEU A 52 14.63 -2.38 -12.28
C LEU A 52 15.08 -3.06 -10.99
N LYS A 53 16.34 -2.82 -10.57
CA LYS A 53 16.89 -3.35 -9.32
C LYS A 53 16.19 -2.73 -8.11
N GLU A 54 16.10 -1.40 -8.04
CA GLU A 54 15.47 -0.69 -6.92
C GLU A 54 13.97 -0.98 -6.83
N PHE A 55 13.28 -1.06 -7.96
CA PHE A 55 11.88 -1.48 -7.99
C PHE A 55 11.70 -2.93 -7.52
N GLY A 56 12.70 -3.80 -7.75
CA GLY A 56 12.71 -5.16 -7.22
C GLY A 56 12.77 -5.21 -5.69
N TYR A 57 13.46 -4.25 -5.04
CA TYR A 57 13.42 -4.10 -3.59
C TYR A 57 12.10 -3.51 -3.11
N PHE A 58 11.57 -2.50 -3.81
CA PHE A 58 10.27 -1.93 -3.53
C PHE A 58 9.17 -2.99 -3.49
N VAL A 59 9.09 -3.89 -4.48
CA VAL A 59 8.10 -4.98 -4.50
C VAL A 59 8.19 -5.89 -3.27
N LYS A 60 9.40 -6.19 -2.79
CA LYS A 60 9.58 -7.01 -1.57
C LYS A 60 9.14 -6.27 -0.31
N LEU A 61 9.42 -4.97 -0.22
CA LEU A 61 8.99 -4.12 0.90
C LEU A 61 7.48 -3.89 0.89
N GLU A 62 6.88 -3.69 -0.29
CA GLU A 62 5.44 -3.56 -0.49
C GLU A 62 4.72 -4.84 -0.03
N LEU A 63 5.25 -6.01 -0.42
CA LEU A 63 4.79 -7.32 0.04
C LEU A 63 4.83 -7.49 1.56
N ALA A 64 5.94 -7.11 2.19
CA ALA A 64 6.09 -7.19 3.63
C ALA A 64 5.10 -6.22 4.33
N ALA A 65 4.97 -4.99 3.84
CA ALA A 65 4.09 -3.99 4.41
C ALA A 65 2.61 -4.37 4.29
N ILE A 66 2.16 -4.88 3.13
CA ILE A 66 0.77 -5.31 2.96
C ILE A 66 0.46 -6.55 3.81
N PHE A 67 1.42 -7.45 3.99
CA PHE A 67 1.27 -8.60 4.88
C PHE A 67 1.08 -8.18 6.34
N ILE A 68 1.92 -7.26 6.84
CA ILE A 68 1.79 -6.67 8.18
C ILE A 68 0.45 -5.93 8.32
N LEU A 69 0.03 -5.20 7.29
CA LEU A 69 -1.26 -4.50 7.27
C LEU A 69 -2.45 -5.47 7.39
N CYS A 70 -2.44 -6.58 6.64
CA CYS A 70 -3.47 -7.61 6.73
C CYS A 70 -3.52 -8.26 8.13
N ILE A 71 -2.38 -8.68 8.67
CA ILE A 71 -2.30 -9.30 10.00
C ILE A 71 -2.80 -8.33 11.08
N SER A 72 -2.34 -7.09 11.05
CA SER A 72 -2.76 -6.08 12.03
C SER A 72 -4.26 -5.75 11.92
N GLY A 73 -4.82 -5.76 10.71
CA GLY A 73 -6.26 -5.57 10.48
C GLY A 73 -7.10 -6.70 11.05
N VAL A 74 -6.69 -7.95 10.83
CA VAL A 74 -7.33 -9.14 11.41
C VAL A 74 -7.23 -9.09 12.94
N PHE A 75 -6.06 -8.77 13.49
CA PHE A 75 -5.85 -8.63 14.93
C PHE A 75 -6.74 -7.54 15.54
N ALA A 76 -6.86 -6.38 14.89
CA ALA A 76 -7.76 -5.30 15.32
C ALA A 76 -9.24 -5.71 15.28
N ALA A 77 -9.65 -6.50 14.28
CA ALA A 77 -11.02 -6.99 14.18
C ALA A 77 -11.39 -7.99 15.30
N PHE A 78 -10.48 -8.87 15.69
CA PHE A 78 -10.73 -9.86 16.76
C PHE A 78 -10.67 -9.27 18.19
N THR A 79 -9.86 -8.24 18.40
CA THR A 79 -9.71 -7.58 19.71
C THR A 79 -10.76 -6.50 19.96
N GLY A 80 -11.34 -5.95 18.89
CA GLY A 80 -12.43 -4.98 18.97
C GLY A 80 -13.69 -5.62 19.53
N LYS A 81 -14.28 -5.02 20.58
CA LYS A 81 -15.66 -5.31 21.00
C LYS A 81 -16.65 -4.70 19.99
N ILE A 82 -16.65 -5.19 18.75
CA ILE A 82 -17.49 -4.65 17.68
C ILE A 82 -18.93 -5.06 18.00
N ARG A 83 -19.76 -4.09 18.38
CA ARG A 83 -21.22 -4.27 18.40
C ARG A 83 -21.71 -4.10 16.96
N ILE A 84 -21.77 -5.19 16.21
CA ILE A 84 -22.23 -5.22 14.80
C ILE A 84 -23.73 -4.89 14.66
N SER A 85 -24.40 -4.48 15.75
CA SER A 85 -25.81 -4.09 15.73
C SER A 85 -26.08 -2.71 15.09
N ASP A 86 -25.05 -1.90 14.84
CA ASP A 86 -25.18 -0.61 14.16
C ASP A 86 -24.90 -0.75 12.65
N PRO A 87 -25.89 -0.54 11.76
CA PRO A 87 -25.72 -0.60 10.31
C PRO A 87 -24.62 0.32 9.77
N MET A 88 -24.36 1.46 10.44
CA MET A 88 -23.31 2.39 10.03
C MET A 88 -21.91 1.81 10.29
N VAL A 89 -21.74 1.12 11.43
CA VAL A 89 -20.50 0.42 11.77
C VAL A 89 -20.22 -0.71 10.77
N GLU A 90 -21.24 -1.48 10.41
CA GLU A 90 -21.13 -2.55 9.43
C GLU A 90 -20.71 -2.02 8.06
N ALA A 91 -21.36 -0.93 7.59
CA ALA A 91 -21.04 -0.29 6.33
C ALA A 91 -19.58 0.22 6.28
N ILE A 92 -19.08 0.83 7.37
CA ILE A 92 -17.69 1.28 7.45
C ILE A 92 -16.72 0.09 7.35
N MET A 93 -16.99 -1.00 8.09
CA MET A 93 -16.13 -2.19 8.07
C MET A 93 -16.09 -2.84 6.68
N LEU A 94 -17.25 -3.03 6.05
CA LEU A 94 -17.33 -3.57 4.68
C LEU A 94 -16.57 -2.70 3.68
N THR A 95 -16.72 -1.37 3.78
CA THR A 95 -16.00 -0.43 2.91
C THR A 95 -14.48 -0.57 3.08
N LYS A 96 -13.99 -0.72 4.32
CA LYS A 96 -12.55 -0.92 4.56
C LYS A 96 -12.03 -2.23 3.96
N TRP A 97 -12.78 -3.32 4.08
CA TRP A 97 -12.43 -4.59 3.43
C TRP A 97 -12.44 -4.49 1.90
N ALA A 98 -13.42 -3.79 1.33
CA ALA A 98 -13.47 -3.52 -0.10
C ALA A 98 -12.27 -2.69 -0.59
N LEU A 99 -11.88 -1.64 0.16
CA LEU A 99 -10.68 -0.84 -0.14
C LEU A 99 -9.40 -1.69 -0.09
N LEU A 100 -9.25 -2.55 0.93
CA LEU A 100 -8.11 -3.46 1.03
C LEU A 100 -8.05 -4.43 -0.15
N ALA A 101 -9.18 -5.05 -0.52
CA ALA A 101 -9.26 -5.94 -1.67
C ALA A 101 -8.89 -5.23 -2.98
N PHE A 102 -9.35 -3.98 -3.17
CA PHE A 102 -9.02 -3.19 -4.35
C PHE A 102 -7.53 -2.81 -4.39
N ILE A 103 -6.92 -2.44 -3.25
CA ILE A 103 -5.47 -2.22 -3.16
C ILE A 103 -4.69 -3.49 -3.53
N LEU A 104 -5.11 -4.66 -3.03
CA LEU A 104 -4.46 -5.93 -3.36
C LEU A 104 -4.52 -6.24 -4.86
N LEU A 105 -5.66 -5.99 -5.50
CA LEU A 105 -5.80 -6.13 -6.96
C LEU A 105 -4.85 -5.18 -7.72
N ASN A 106 -4.73 -3.94 -7.26
CA ASN A 106 -3.79 -2.98 -7.85
C ASN A 106 -2.34 -3.46 -7.70
N ILE A 107 -1.94 -3.98 -6.54
CA ILE A 107 -0.60 -4.53 -6.30
C ILE A 107 -0.32 -5.70 -7.25
N VAL A 108 -1.28 -6.63 -7.41
CA VAL A 108 -1.16 -7.75 -8.36
C VAL A 108 -0.95 -7.23 -9.79
N TYR A 109 -1.72 -6.22 -10.20
CA TYR A 109 -1.55 -5.61 -11.52
C TYR A 109 -0.19 -4.91 -11.68
N MET A 110 0.29 -4.22 -10.65
CA MET A 110 1.60 -3.59 -10.64
C MET A 110 2.72 -4.63 -10.80
N TRP A 111 2.63 -5.79 -10.15
CA TRP A 111 3.62 -6.87 -10.34
C TRP A 111 3.59 -7.46 -11.73
N TYR A 112 2.41 -7.62 -12.32
CA TYR A 112 2.28 -8.04 -13.72
C TYR A 112 2.99 -7.06 -14.66
N LYS A 113 2.77 -5.76 -14.47
CA LYS A 113 3.44 -4.69 -15.24
C LYS A 113 4.95 -4.66 -14.99
N PHE A 114 5.40 -4.89 -13.76
CA PHE A 114 6.82 -4.99 -13.46
C PHE A 114 7.47 -6.19 -14.14
N GLY A 115 6.76 -7.33 -14.22
CA GLY A 115 7.18 -8.48 -15.00
C GLY A 115 7.31 -8.17 -16.49
N LYS A 116 6.37 -7.41 -17.06
CA LYS A 116 6.44 -6.92 -18.45
C LYS A 116 7.63 -5.99 -18.66
N ALA A 117 7.91 -5.08 -17.73
CA ALA A 117 9.07 -4.19 -17.80
C ALA A 117 10.40 -4.97 -17.82
N LYS A 118 10.56 -6.01 -16.98
CA LYS A 118 11.76 -6.86 -17.00
C LYS A 118 11.97 -7.57 -18.35
N LYS A 119 10.88 -8.09 -18.92
CA LYS A 119 10.92 -8.76 -20.24
C LYS A 119 11.30 -7.79 -21.34
N ALA A 120 10.68 -6.61 -21.38
CA ALA A 120 10.98 -5.56 -22.35
C ALA A 120 12.44 -5.06 -22.27
N PHE A 121 12.96 -4.92 -21.05
CA PHE A 121 14.37 -4.55 -20.85
C PHE A 121 15.32 -5.61 -21.41
N SER A 122 14.98 -6.89 -21.26
CA SER A 122 15.78 -8.00 -21.80
C SER A 122 15.76 -8.07 -23.33
N SER A 123 14.70 -7.56 -23.96
CA SER A 123 14.59 -7.46 -25.42
C SER A 123 15.08 -6.13 -26.00
N GLY A 124 15.61 -5.22 -25.18
CA GLY A 124 16.09 -3.89 -25.60
C GLY A 124 14.99 -2.87 -25.88
N ASP A 125 13.73 -3.18 -25.59
CA ASP A 125 12.58 -2.28 -25.81
C ASP A 125 12.41 -1.33 -24.62
N LEU A 126 13.20 -0.25 -24.60
CA LEU A 126 13.21 0.73 -23.51
C LEU A 126 11.93 1.57 -23.44
N LEU A 127 11.21 1.74 -24.57
CA LEU A 127 9.93 2.44 -24.59
C LEU A 127 8.90 1.66 -23.78
N SER A 128 8.75 0.36 -24.04
CA SER A 128 7.88 -0.50 -23.25
C SER A 128 8.28 -0.55 -21.77
N VAL A 129 9.58 -0.49 -21.45
CA VAL A 129 10.03 -0.41 -20.05
C VAL A 129 9.47 0.86 -19.39
N HIS A 130 9.63 2.01 -20.05
CA HIS A 130 9.15 3.30 -19.57
C HIS A 130 7.64 3.29 -19.34
N GLU A 131 6.85 2.86 -20.33
CA GLU A 131 5.39 2.83 -20.25
C GLU A 131 4.88 1.95 -19.10
N ASN A 132 5.47 0.77 -18.90
CA ASN A 132 5.09 -0.10 -17.80
C ASN A 132 5.38 0.53 -16.44
N PHE A 133 6.52 1.22 -16.28
CA PHE A 133 6.82 1.93 -15.05
C PHE A 133 5.95 3.16 -14.83
N VAL A 134 5.63 3.92 -15.89
CA VAL A 134 4.72 5.07 -15.79
C VAL A 134 3.37 4.63 -15.24
N LEU A 135 2.81 3.53 -15.74
CA LEU A 135 1.56 2.97 -15.21
C LEU A 135 1.68 2.65 -13.72
N ILE A 136 2.75 1.97 -13.32
CA ILE A 136 2.91 1.57 -11.91
C ILE A 136 3.05 2.80 -11.01
N ILE A 137 4.00 3.68 -11.32
CA ILE A 137 4.48 4.75 -10.44
C ILE A 137 3.54 5.95 -10.43
N TYR A 138 2.98 6.33 -11.58
CA TYR A 138 2.20 7.55 -11.72
C TYR A 138 0.69 7.32 -11.73
N TYR A 139 0.23 6.07 -11.82
CA TYR A 139 -1.20 5.74 -11.76
C TYR A 139 -1.54 4.84 -10.56
N PHE A 140 -1.00 3.62 -10.49
CA PHE A 140 -1.42 2.65 -9.46
C PHE A 140 -0.90 2.98 -8.06
N THR A 141 0.35 3.43 -7.92
CA THR A 141 0.91 3.84 -6.62
C THR A 141 0.14 5.03 -6.01
N PRO A 142 -0.12 6.15 -6.73
CA PRO A 142 -0.91 7.26 -6.19
C PRO A 142 -2.34 6.83 -5.84
N LEU A 143 -2.97 5.99 -6.66
CA LEU A 143 -4.28 5.43 -6.36
C LEU A 143 -4.27 4.64 -5.03
N ASN A 144 -3.28 3.76 -4.83
CA ASN A 144 -3.12 3.02 -3.58
C ASN A 144 -2.90 3.93 -2.37
N ILE A 145 -2.14 5.01 -2.52
CA ILE A 145 -1.94 6.00 -1.45
C ILE A 145 -3.27 6.66 -1.05
N VAL A 146 -4.05 7.13 -2.04
CA VAL A 146 -5.36 7.77 -1.79
C VAL A 146 -6.31 6.80 -1.07
N LEU A 147 -6.43 5.56 -1.56
CA LEU A 147 -7.27 4.54 -0.96
C LEU A 147 -6.84 4.21 0.48
N SER A 148 -5.53 4.22 0.74
CA SER A 148 -4.98 3.99 2.09
C SER A 148 -5.34 5.13 3.04
N PHE A 149 -5.28 6.39 2.59
CA PHE A 149 -5.74 7.53 3.40
C PHE A 149 -7.24 7.46 3.69
N ILE A 150 -8.07 7.11 2.71
CA ILE A 150 -9.51 6.90 2.92
C ILE A 150 -9.75 5.79 3.97
N SER A 151 -9.03 4.67 3.87
CA SER A 151 -9.15 3.56 4.84
C SER A 151 -8.73 3.96 6.26
N ILE A 152 -7.68 4.77 6.41
CA ILE A 152 -7.27 5.35 7.70
C ILE A 152 -8.35 6.27 8.24
N TYR A 153 -8.87 7.20 7.42
CA TYR A 153 -9.95 8.11 7.82
C TYR A 153 -11.18 7.35 8.32
N LEU A 154 -11.64 6.33 7.59
CA LEU A 154 -12.73 5.45 8.01
C LEU A 154 -12.43 4.74 9.33
N GLY A 155 -11.18 4.31 9.55
CA GLY A 155 -10.75 3.72 10.81
C GLY A 155 -10.74 4.68 12.00
N VAL A 156 -10.45 5.97 11.77
CA VAL A 156 -10.51 7.02 12.79
C VAL A 156 -11.97 7.40 13.08
N ALA A 157 -12.76 7.64 12.03
CA ALA A 157 -14.19 7.95 12.13
C ALA A 157 -14.95 6.85 12.87
N PHE A 158 -14.65 5.57 12.58
CA PHE A 158 -15.21 4.41 13.29
C PHE A 158 -15.06 4.50 14.82
N ARG A 159 -13.91 4.98 15.33
CA ARG A 159 -13.71 5.12 16.78
C ARG A 159 -14.47 6.29 17.39
N GLY A 160 -14.84 7.29 16.59
CA GLY A 160 -15.70 8.38 17.06
C GLY A 160 -17.15 7.94 17.32
N PHE A 161 -17.54 6.76 16.81
CA PHE A 161 -18.88 6.18 16.98
C PHE A 161 -18.94 5.04 18.02
N GLN A 162 -17.82 4.63 18.61
CA GLN A 162 -17.76 3.66 19.72
C GLN A 162 -17.83 4.36 21.08
#